data_AF-A0A4V6QB32-F1
#
_entry.id   AF-A0A4V6QB32-F1
#
_cell.length_a   1.000
_cell.length_b   1.000
_cell.length_c   1.000
_cell.angle_alpha   90.00
_cell.angle_beta   90.00
_cell.angle_gamma   90.00
#
_symmetry.space_group_name_H-M   'P 1'
#
loop_
_entity.id
_entity.type
_entity.pdbx_description
1 polymer ?
#
loop_
_entity_poly.entity_id
_entity_poly.type
_entity_poly.pdbx_seq_one_letter_code
_entity_poly.pdbx_strand_id
1 'polypeptide(L)'
;MNFKSPLLFINVVALLGFLWITGFFGIWIHGIKAVSEDAGDIFTQAYPVEGNYTVKISLSNLEKNEGKVLYEEENNKIYVSEVFIDTNSNYQVVFRSSGNYNFSGATLVSGIEHARQNNGYTDILQAKATVAYQGRTFELFPAGSAPLKYKDGDEFSFYLYASDVDPENEEAVEITLSNLYINFWARKPNL
;
A
#
# COMPACT_ATOMS: atom_id res chain seq x y z
N MET A 1 22.63 41.34 -29.21
CA MET A 1 22.61 39.96 -28.70
C MET A 1 22.12 40.04 -27.26
N ASN A 2 20.85 39.70 -27.02
CA ASN A 2 20.15 40.01 -25.77
C ASN A 2 20.65 39.12 -24.61
N PHE A 3 21.32 39.72 -23.64
CA PHE A 3 21.59 39.14 -22.32
C PHE A 3 20.27 39.04 -21.52
N LYS A 4 19.39 38.10 -21.88
CA LYS A 4 18.31 37.63 -20.99
C LYS A 4 18.71 36.36 -20.22
N SER A 5 19.90 35.79 -20.47
CA SER A 5 20.33 34.51 -19.92
C SER A 5 20.78 34.50 -18.44
N PRO A 6 21.43 35.54 -17.86
CA PRO A 6 21.95 35.40 -16.49
C PRO A 6 20.83 35.53 -15.44
N LEU A 7 19.83 36.39 -15.67
CA LEU A 7 18.70 36.56 -14.75
C LEU A 7 17.80 35.30 -14.74
N LEU A 8 17.61 34.67 -15.90
CA LEU A 8 16.86 33.42 -16.01
C LEU A 8 17.58 32.28 -15.28
N PHE A 9 18.90 32.21 -15.39
CA PHE A 9 19.71 31.21 -14.68
C PHE A 9 19.64 31.40 -13.16
N ILE A 10 19.75 32.63 -12.66
CA ILE A 10 19.63 32.92 -11.21
C ILE A 10 18.24 32.52 -10.69
N ASN A 11 17.18 32.84 -11.42
CA ASN A 11 15.81 32.46 -11.03
C ASN A 11 15.61 30.94 -11.00
N VAL A 12 16.20 30.20 -11.95
CA VAL A 12 16.16 28.73 -11.96
C VAL A 12 16.93 28.16 -10.76
N VAL A 13 18.12 28.67 -10.46
CA VAL A 13 18.92 28.21 -9.31
C VAL A 13 18.22 28.54 -7.98
N ALA A 14 17.64 29.73 -7.85
CA ALA A 14 16.87 30.12 -6.66
C ALA A 14 15.62 29.23 -6.48
N LEU A 15 14.90 28.91 -7.56
CA LEU A 15 13.76 28.01 -7.54
C LEU A 15 14.17 26.59 -7.14
N LEU A 16 15.25 26.05 -7.71
CA LEU A 16 15.76 24.73 -7.37
C LEU A 16 16.23 24.66 -5.91
N GLY A 17 16.92 25.71 -5.43
CA GLY A 17 17.30 25.83 -4.03
C GLY A 17 16.08 25.90 -3.09
N PHE A 18 15.04 26.64 -3.46
CA PHE A 18 13.79 26.69 -2.71
C PHE A 18 13.09 25.32 -2.66
N LEU A 19 12.97 24.62 -3.80
CA LEU A 19 12.41 23.26 -3.87
C LEU A 19 13.22 22.24 -3.06
N TRP A 20 14.53 22.44 -2.95
CA TRP A 20 15.40 21.60 -2.12
C TRP A 20 15.15 21.83 -0.64
N ILE A 21 15.07 23.10 -0.20
CA ILE A 21 14.86 23.48 1.21
C ILE A 21 13.48 23.02 1.70
N THR A 22 12.45 23.05 0.86
CA THR A 22 11.09 22.62 1.25
C THR A 22 10.92 21.10 1.32
N GLY A 23 11.93 20.31 0.93
CA GLY A 23 11.81 18.85 0.87
C GLY A 23 10.95 18.34 -0.30
N PHE A 24 10.62 19.20 -1.27
CA PHE A 24 9.79 18.85 -2.43
C PHE A 24 10.35 17.67 -3.20
N PHE A 25 11.67 17.63 -3.42
CA PHE A 25 12.30 16.52 -4.14
C PHE A 25 12.20 15.19 -3.39
N GLY A 26 12.27 15.19 -2.05
CA GLY A 26 12.11 13.98 -1.25
C GLY A 26 10.73 13.36 -1.42
N ILE A 27 9.68 14.17 -1.26
CA ILE A 27 8.30 13.73 -1.46
C ILE A 27 8.03 13.34 -2.91
N TRP A 28 8.54 14.10 -3.88
CA TRP A 28 8.34 13.81 -5.30
C TRP A 28 9.00 12.50 -5.74
N ILE A 29 10.17 12.15 -5.19
CA ILE A 29 10.90 10.93 -5.56
C ILE A 29 10.46 9.71 -4.72
N HIS A 30 10.18 9.89 -3.42
CA HIS A 30 9.98 8.79 -2.48
C HIS A 30 8.59 8.73 -1.82
N GLY A 31 7.75 9.75 -1.98
CA GLY A 31 6.37 9.79 -1.48
C GLY A 31 6.23 9.55 0.02
N ILE A 32 5.35 8.63 0.43
CA ILE A 32 5.14 8.21 1.82
C ILE A 32 6.46 7.82 2.50
N LYS A 33 7.38 7.19 1.77
CA LYS A 33 8.69 6.81 2.33
C LYS A 33 9.49 8.02 2.82
N ALA A 34 9.45 9.16 2.10
CA ALA A 34 10.08 10.40 2.56
C ALA A 34 9.40 11.03 3.79
N VAL A 35 8.15 10.67 4.06
CA VAL A 35 7.42 11.16 5.24
C VAL A 35 7.56 10.21 6.42
N SER A 36 7.70 8.91 6.19
CA SER A 36 7.78 7.87 7.23
C SER A 36 9.20 7.62 7.75
N GLU A 37 10.23 7.81 6.91
CA GLU A 37 11.63 7.56 7.29
C GLU A 37 12.40 8.82 7.74
N ASP A 38 11.75 9.98 7.87
CA ASP A 38 12.45 11.18 8.34
C ASP A 38 13.00 10.94 9.76
N ALA A 39 14.29 11.18 9.97
CA ALA A 39 14.98 10.85 11.21
C ALA A 39 14.60 11.75 12.40
N GLY A 40 13.73 12.73 12.18
CA GLY A 40 13.27 13.73 13.15
C GLY A 40 11.90 13.47 13.79
N ASP A 41 11.25 14.57 14.15
CA ASP A 41 9.98 14.71 14.87
C ASP A 41 8.74 14.25 14.05
N ILE A 42 8.68 12.97 13.67
CA ILE A 42 7.44 12.37 13.14
C ILE A 42 6.61 11.80 14.28
N PHE A 43 5.34 12.16 14.31
CA PHE A 43 4.32 11.45 15.04
C PHE A 43 3.77 10.32 14.18
N THR A 44 4.02 9.08 14.60
CA THR A 44 3.53 7.86 13.94
C THR A 44 2.49 7.20 14.83
N GLN A 45 1.32 6.91 14.27
CA GLN A 45 0.29 6.11 14.92
C GLN A 45 -0.35 5.16 13.93
N ALA A 46 -0.80 4.03 14.43
CA ALA A 46 -1.57 3.07 13.66
C ALA A 46 -2.80 2.64 14.46
N TYR A 47 -3.92 2.47 13.77
CA TYR A 47 -5.20 2.10 14.38
C TYR A 47 -5.90 1.05 13.54
N PRO A 48 -6.58 0.07 14.16
CA PRO A 48 -7.39 -0.87 13.41
C PRO A 48 -8.55 -0.14 12.71
N VAL A 49 -8.84 -0.56 11.48
CA VAL A 49 -10.00 -0.13 10.70
C VAL A 49 -11.08 -1.19 10.87
N GLU A 50 -12.25 -0.79 11.38
CA GLU A 50 -13.37 -1.69 11.60
C GLU A 50 -14.01 -2.11 10.27
N GLY A 51 -14.18 -3.41 10.06
CA GLY A 51 -14.93 -3.92 8.92
C GLY A 51 -14.40 -5.23 8.36
N ASN A 52 -15.19 -5.76 7.43
CA ASN A 52 -14.82 -6.86 6.56
C ASN A 52 -15.02 -6.38 5.12
N TYR A 53 -13.99 -6.53 4.30
CA TYR A 53 -13.95 -5.95 2.96
C TYR A 53 -13.73 -7.05 1.95
N THR A 54 -14.51 -7.02 0.88
CA THR A 54 -14.68 -8.19 0.03
C THR A 54 -14.42 -7.88 -1.43
N VAL A 55 -13.72 -8.77 -2.11
CA VAL A 55 -13.45 -8.67 -3.55
C VAL A 55 -13.64 -10.01 -4.23
N LYS A 56 -14.25 -10.00 -5.41
CA LYS A 56 -14.45 -11.20 -6.24
C LYS A 56 -13.30 -11.37 -7.23
N ILE A 57 -12.58 -12.48 -7.13
CA ILE A 57 -11.46 -12.83 -8.01
C ILE A 57 -11.82 -14.00 -8.92
N SER A 58 -11.36 -13.98 -10.17
CA SER A 58 -11.51 -15.06 -11.14
C SER A 58 -10.29 -15.97 -11.10
N LEU A 59 -10.50 -17.27 -11.01
CA LEU A 59 -9.46 -18.29 -11.08
C LEU A 59 -9.24 -18.80 -12.51
N SER A 60 -10.23 -18.64 -13.39
CA SER A 60 -10.15 -18.99 -14.82
C SER A 60 -9.36 -17.95 -15.64
N ASN A 61 -9.34 -16.69 -15.20
CA ASN A 61 -8.59 -15.61 -15.83
C ASN A 61 -7.94 -14.70 -14.79
N LEU A 62 -6.67 -14.98 -14.49
CA LEU A 62 -5.96 -14.35 -13.38
C LEU A 62 -5.65 -12.87 -13.63
N GLU A 63 -5.30 -12.50 -14.87
CA GLU A 63 -4.97 -11.12 -15.27
C GLU A 63 -6.16 -10.17 -15.11
N LYS A 64 -7.39 -10.65 -15.34
CA LYS A 64 -8.61 -9.85 -15.16
C LYS A 64 -8.88 -9.40 -13.71
N ASN A 65 -8.09 -9.88 -12.75
CA ASN A 65 -8.22 -9.46 -11.36
C ASN A 65 -7.47 -8.18 -11.04
N GLU A 66 -6.47 -7.80 -11.85
CA GLU A 66 -5.70 -6.59 -11.62
C GLU A 66 -6.60 -5.36 -11.55
N GLY A 67 -6.39 -4.52 -10.54
CA GLY A 67 -7.13 -3.29 -10.29
C GLY A 67 -8.48 -3.47 -9.60
N LYS A 68 -8.94 -4.70 -9.34
CA LYS A 68 -10.19 -4.92 -8.59
C LYS A 68 -10.07 -4.37 -7.18
N VAL A 69 -10.99 -3.50 -6.82
CA VAL A 69 -10.98 -2.75 -5.57
C VAL A 69 -11.59 -3.58 -4.45
N LEU A 70 -10.89 -3.67 -3.33
CA LEU A 70 -11.36 -4.29 -2.08
C LEU A 70 -11.77 -3.24 -1.05
N TYR A 71 -11.01 -2.15 -0.96
CA TYR A 71 -11.27 -1.02 -0.06
C TYR A 71 -11.05 0.28 -0.81
N GLU A 72 -11.93 1.26 -0.63
CA GLU A 72 -11.75 2.62 -1.14
C GLU A 72 -12.52 3.60 -0.28
N GLU A 73 -11.80 4.39 0.51
CA GLU A 73 -12.38 5.48 1.29
C GLU A 73 -11.45 6.68 1.30
N GLU A 74 -12.03 7.86 1.12
CA GLU A 74 -11.33 9.13 0.98
C GLU A 74 -10.25 9.10 -0.11
N ASN A 75 -8.99 8.90 0.28
CA ASN A 75 -7.81 8.80 -0.59
C ASN A 75 -6.97 7.56 -0.28
N ASN A 76 -7.56 6.56 0.37
CA ASN A 76 -6.92 5.28 0.64
C ASN A 76 -7.64 4.19 -0.15
N LYS A 77 -6.87 3.30 -0.77
CA LYS A 77 -7.38 2.24 -1.62
C LYS A 77 -6.57 0.97 -1.43
N ILE A 78 -7.25 -0.16 -1.38
CA ILE A 78 -6.65 -1.49 -1.47
C ILE A 78 -7.27 -2.19 -2.67
N TYR A 79 -6.42 -2.72 -3.54
CA TYR A 79 -6.86 -3.42 -4.74
C TYR A 79 -5.97 -4.62 -5.03
N VAL A 80 -6.50 -5.57 -5.79
CA VAL A 80 -5.72 -6.71 -6.27
C VAL A 80 -4.72 -6.21 -7.31
N SER A 81 -3.42 -6.29 -7.01
CA SER A 81 -2.37 -5.93 -7.97
C SER A 81 -2.04 -7.10 -8.90
N GLU A 82 -2.10 -8.33 -8.38
CA GLU A 82 -1.74 -9.51 -9.16
C GLU A 82 -2.42 -10.75 -8.56
N VAL A 83 -2.75 -11.69 -9.44
CA VAL A 83 -3.06 -13.06 -9.06
C VAL A 83 -2.21 -13.98 -9.93
N PHE A 84 -1.48 -14.90 -9.33
CA PHE A 84 -0.66 -15.86 -10.05
C PHE A 84 -0.64 -17.21 -9.37
N ILE A 85 -0.09 -18.22 -10.03
CA ILE A 85 0.11 -19.56 -9.48
C ILE A 85 1.58 -19.67 -9.08
N ASP A 86 1.84 -20.02 -7.82
CA ASP A 86 3.18 -20.20 -7.29
C ASP A 86 3.83 -21.50 -7.80
N THR A 87 5.08 -21.74 -7.41
CA THR A 87 5.81 -22.96 -7.81
C THR A 87 5.22 -24.25 -7.26
N ASN A 88 4.35 -24.17 -6.23
CA ASN A 88 3.66 -25.29 -5.61
C ASN A 88 2.25 -25.48 -6.18
N SER A 89 1.91 -24.80 -7.28
CA SER A 89 0.60 -24.85 -7.91
C SER A 89 -0.55 -24.28 -7.04
N ASN A 90 -0.22 -23.40 -6.09
CA ASN A 90 -1.21 -22.66 -5.31
C ASN A 90 -1.42 -21.28 -5.90
N TYR A 91 -2.63 -20.75 -5.76
CA TYR A 91 -2.87 -19.36 -6.12
C TYR A 91 -2.27 -18.45 -5.06
N GLN A 92 -1.70 -17.33 -5.49
CA GLN A 92 -1.29 -16.22 -4.63
C GLN A 92 -2.01 -14.96 -5.10
N VAL A 93 -2.66 -14.29 -4.16
CA VAL A 93 -3.39 -13.05 -4.40
C VAL A 93 -2.61 -11.93 -3.74
N VAL A 94 -2.11 -11.01 -4.56
CA VAL A 94 -1.33 -9.85 -4.11
C VAL A 94 -2.26 -8.64 -4.07
N PHE A 95 -2.27 -7.99 -2.92
CA PHE A 95 -2.97 -6.73 -2.68
C PHE A 95 -1.96 -5.61 -2.62
N ARG A 96 -2.29 -4.52 -3.31
CA ARG A 96 -1.59 -3.26 -3.20
C ARG A 96 -2.44 -2.27 -2.44
N SER A 97 -1.83 -1.66 -1.42
CA SER A 97 -2.39 -0.50 -0.75
C SER A 97 -1.82 0.76 -1.40
N SER A 98 -2.65 1.78 -1.56
CA SER A 98 -2.25 3.13 -1.96
C SER A 98 -2.94 4.14 -1.06
N GLY A 99 -2.16 5.07 -0.53
CA GLY A 99 -2.61 6.11 0.38
C GLY A 99 -2.25 7.50 -0.12
N ASN A 100 -2.37 8.47 0.78
CA ASN A 100 -2.15 9.88 0.48
C ASN A 100 -0.93 10.42 1.23
N TYR A 101 -0.27 11.41 0.65
CA TYR A 101 0.84 12.11 1.29
C TYR A 101 0.97 13.54 0.80
N ASN A 102 1.49 14.38 1.68
CA ASN A 102 1.81 15.77 1.41
C ASN A 102 2.94 16.24 2.35
N PHE A 103 3.22 17.54 2.34
CA PHE A 103 4.25 18.14 3.19
C PHE A 103 3.96 18.06 4.69
N SER A 104 2.71 17.88 5.09
CA SER A 104 2.31 17.79 6.51
C SER A 104 2.34 16.36 7.02
N GLY A 105 2.16 15.36 6.15
CA GLY A 105 2.02 13.98 6.59
C GLY A 105 1.61 13.00 5.48
N ALA A 106 1.35 11.76 5.89
CA ALA A 106 0.87 10.69 5.04
C ALA A 106 -0.13 9.80 5.78
N THR A 107 -1.04 9.19 5.03
CA THR A 107 -2.01 8.20 5.51
C THR A 107 -2.00 6.98 4.60
N LEU A 108 -2.08 5.78 5.17
CA LEU A 108 -2.19 4.54 4.41
C LEU A 108 -3.07 3.54 5.15
N VAL A 109 -4.24 3.20 4.59
CA VAL A 109 -4.99 2.00 5.00
C VAL A 109 -4.38 0.78 4.31
N SER A 110 -3.96 -0.20 5.09
CA SER A 110 -3.24 -1.38 4.62
C SER A 110 -3.53 -2.60 5.48
N GLY A 111 -3.19 -3.79 4.97
CA GLY A 111 -3.07 -4.98 5.80
C GLY A 111 -1.83 -4.99 6.69
N ILE A 112 -0.93 -4.02 6.53
CA ILE A 112 0.33 -3.88 7.27
C ILE A 112 0.21 -2.70 8.24
N GLU A 113 0.60 -2.94 9.49
CA GLU A 113 0.90 -1.91 10.47
C GLU A 113 2.38 -1.52 10.35
N HIS A 114 2.64 -0.25 10.06
CA HIS A 114 3.96 0.35 10.02
C HIS A 114 4.30 0.92 11.41
N ALA A 115 4.74 0.04 12.31
CA ALA A 115 4.95 0.34 13.72
C ALA A 115 6.36 0.89 14.01
N ARG A 116 6.45 1.75 15.03
CA ARG A 116 7.73 2.17 15.62
C ARG A 116 8.04 1.33 16.85
N GLN A 117 9.13 0.59 16.83
CA GLN A 117 9.67 -0.12 17.98
C GLN A 117 10.92 0.59 18.53
N ASN A 118 11.35 0.23 19.74
CA ASN A 118 12.48 0.87 20.44
C ASN A 118 13.78 0.94 19.62
N ASN A 119 13.93 0.08 18.61
CA ASN A 119 15.13 -0.04 17.78
C ASN A 119 14.92 0.37 16.31
N GLY A 120 13.77 0.95 15.93
CA GLY A 120 13.52 1.39 14.56
C GLY A 120 12.08 1.20 14.09
N TYR A 121 11.90 1.16 12.77
CA TYR A 121 10.63 0.88 12.11
C TYR A 121 10.48 -0.61 11.83
N THR A 122 9.25 -1.13 11.91
CA THR A 122 8.93 -2.51 11.56
C THR A 122 7.57 -2.58 10.88
N ASP A 123 7.45 -3.54 9.97
CA ASP A 123 6.21 -3.83 9.24
C ASP A 123 5.59 -5.10 9.81
N ILE A 124 4.35 -5.00 10.28
CA ILE A 124 3.62 -6.11 10.89
C ILE A 124 2.38 -6.39 10.04
N LEU A 125 2.33 -7.57 9.41
CA LEU A 125 1.12 -8.00 8.69
C LEU A 125 0.01 -8.32 9.69
N GLN A 126 -1.00 -7.45 9.75
CA GLN A 126 -2.16 -7.56 10.63
C GLN A 126 -3.38 -8.16 9.93
N ALA A 127 -3.51 -7.96 8.61
CA ALA A 127 -4.66 -8.42 7.87
C ALA A 127 -4.89 -9.93 8.01
N LYS A 128 -6.15 -10.30 8.13
CA LYS A 128 -6.62 -11.68 8.04
C LYS A 128 -7.49 -11.82 6.80
N ALA A 129 -7.37 -12.95 6.14
CA ALA A 129 -8.04 -13.21 4.89
C ALA A 129 -8.83 -14.52 4.97
N THR A 130 -10.01 -14.50 4.36
CA THR A 130 -10.83 -15.70 4.16
C THR A 130 -11.31 -15.74 2.71
N VAL A 131 -11.62 -16.92 2.21
CA VAL A 131 -12.25 -17.12 0.90
C VAL A 131 -13.57 -17.84 1.07
N ALA A 132 -14.61 -17.36 0.39
CA ALA A 132 -15.87 -18.07 0.23
C ALA A 132 -15.92 -18.76 -1.13
N TYR A 133 -16.19 -20.07 -1.11
CA TYR A 133 -16.26 -20.93 -2.29
C TYR A 133 -17.29 -22.04 -2.06
N GLN A 134 -18.25 -22.21 -2.99
CA GLN A 134 -19.31 -23.23 -2.89
C GLN A 134 -20.04 -23.26 -1.53
N GLY A 135 -20.29 -22.09 -0.93
CA GLY A 135 -20.98 -21.96 0.36
C GLY A 135 -20.15 -22.38 1.58
N ARG A 136 -18.85 -22.62 1.42
CA ARG A 136 -17.88 -22.83 2.49
C ARG A 136 -16.93 -21.64 2.60
N THR A 137 -16.38 -21.43 3.80
CA THR A 137 -15.38 -20.39 4.05
C THR A 137 -14.11 -21.02 4.57
N PHE A 138 -12.98 -20.64 3.98
CA PHE A 138 -11.65 -21.11 4.36
C PHE A 138 -10.78 -19.92 4.77
N GLU A 139 -9.91 -20.11 5.76
CA GLU A 139 -8.88 -19.12 6.09
C GLU A 139 -7.77 -19.17 5.06
N LEU A 140 -7.28 -18.00 4.64
CA LEU A 140 -6.11 -17.89 3.78
C LEU A 140 -4.87 -17.58 4.61
N PHE A 141 -3.74 -18.13 4.20
CA PHE A 141 -2.47 -17.98 4.91
C PHE A 141 -1.62 -16.86 4.31
N PRO A 142 -0.96 -16.05 5.13
CA PRO A 142 0.01 -15.06 4.64
C PRO A 142 1.06 -15.68 3.71
N ALA A 143 1.25 -15.08 2.54
CA ALA A 143 2.30 -15.45 1.60
C ALA A 143 3.52 -14.54 1.71
N GLY A 144 3.29 -13.25 1.97
CA GLY A 144 4.36 -12.30 2.19
C GLY A 144 3.87 -10.86 2.15
N SER A 145 4.78 -9.96 2.51
CA SER A 145 4.57 -8.52 2.49
C SER A 145 5.81 -7.79 1.98
N ALA A 146 5.60 -6.65 1.34
CA ALA A 146 6.64 -5.72 0.95
C ALA A 146 6.38 -4.36 1.60
N PRO A 147 7.43 -3.66 2.08
CA PRO A 147 7.30 -2.34 2.69
C PRO A 147 6.86 -1.29 1.67
N LEU A 148 6.78 -0.03 2.12
CA LEU A 148 6.46 1.13 1.28
C LEU A 148 7.28 1.17 -0.01
N LYS A 149 6.59 1.14 -1.15
CA LYS A 149 7.14 1.14 -2.51
C LYS A 149 6.30 1.95 -3.51
N TYR A 150 6.91 2.25 -4.67
CA TYR A 150 6.42 3.09 -5.78
C TYR A 150 6.01 4.54 -5.46
N LYS A 151 6.00 4.93 -4.17
CA LYS A 151 5.80 6.25 -3.53
C LYS A 151 4.58 6.28 -2.61
N ASP A 152 3.55 5.50 -2.88
CA ASP A 152 2.22 5.74 -2.31
C ASP A 152 1.65 4.58 -1.50
N GLY A 153 2.38 3.48 -1.28
CA GLY A 153 1.92 2.46 -0.36
C GLY A 153 2.72 1.17 -0.43
N ASP A 154 2.15 0.09 0.07
CA ASP A 154 2.81 -1.19 0.31
C ASP A 154 2.15 -2.32 -0.47
N GLU A 155 2.62 -3.55 -0.27
CA GLU A 155 1.94 -4.75 -0.75
C GLU A 155 1.93 -5.86 0.28
N PHE A 156 0.89 -6.67 0.26
CA PHE A 156 0.77 -7.88 1.06
C PHE A 156 -0.01 -8.94 0.27
N SER A 157 0.18 -10.20 0.62
CA SER A 157 -0.37 -11.30 -0.17
C SER A 157 -0.74 -12.50 0.68
N PHE A 158 -1.68 -13.28 0.16
CA PHE A 158 -2.18 -14.50 0.79
C PHE A 158 -2.17 -15.65 -0.21
N TYR A 159 -1.90 -16.85 0.30
CA TYR A 159 -2.07 -18.09 -0.43
C TYR A 159 -3.53 -18.52 -0.41
N LEU A 160 -4.01 -18.90 -1.58
CA LEU A 160 -5.24 -19.65 -1.81
C LEU A 160 -4.85 -21.03 -2.33
N TYR A 161 -4.95 -22.03 -1.47
CA TYR A 161 -4.53 -23.39 -1.82
C TYR A 161 -5.46 -23.98 -2.87
N ALA A 162 -4.88 -24.60 -3.90
CA ALA A 162 -5.65 -25.25 -4.96
C ALA A 162 -6.47 -26.46 -4.46
N SER A 163 -6.21 -26.97 -3.26
CA SER A 163 -7.06 -27.98 -2.61
C SER A 163 -8.42 -27.44 -2.16
N ASP A 164 -8.51 -26.12 -1.95
CA ASP A 164 -9.69 -25.49 -1.35
C ASP A 164 -10.66 -24.95 -2.42
N VAL A 165 -10.19 -24.84 -3.66
CA VAL A 165 -10.93 -24.27 -4.80
C VAL A 165 -10.72 -25.10 -6.06
N ASP A 166 -11.77 -25.21 -6.88
CA ASP A 166 -11.70 -25.92 -8.15
C ASP A 166 -12.23 -25.03 -9.29
N PRO A 167 -11.33 -24.44 -10.09
CA PRO A 167 -11.73 -23.51 -11.15
C PRO A 167 -12.61 -24.14 -12.23
N GLU A 168 -12.66 -25.48 -12.36
CA GLU A 168 -13.57 -26.16 -13.30
C GLU A 168 -15.04 -26.09 -12.84
N ASN A 169 -15.27 -26.00 -11.53
CA ASN A 169 -16.60 -26.00 -10.94
C ASN A 169 -17.14 -24.58 -10.71
N GLU A 170 -16.31 -23.65 -10.25
CA GLU A 170 -16.69 -22.26 -10.08
C GLU A 170 -15.50 -21.33 -10.39
N GLU A 171 -15.66 -20.51 -11.43
CA GLU A 171 -14.58 -19.72 -12.02
C GLU A 171 -14.14 -18.52 -11.16
N ALA A 172 -14.86 -18.20 -10.10
CA ALA A 172 -14.59 -17.02 -9.30
C ALA A 172 -14.91 -17.25 -7.82
N VAL A 173 -14.05 -16.72 -6.96
CA VAL A 173 -14.17 -16.83 -5.50
C VAL A 173 -14.22 -15.46 -4.87
N GLU A 174 -14.76 -15.40 -3.66
CA GLU A 174 -14.92 -14.15 -2.94
C GLU A 174 -13.94 -14.10 -1.76
N ILE A 175 -12.95 -13.21 -1.83
CA ILE A 175 -11.99 -13.01 -0.75
C ILE A 175 -12.47 -11.89 0.15
N THR A 176 -12.45 -12.14 1.45
CA THR A 176 -12.75 -11.14 2.49
C THR A 176 -11.52 -10.88 3.34
N LEU A 177 -11.10 -9.62 3.43
CA LEU A 177 -10.07 -9.13 4.34
C LEU A 177 -10.69 -8.47 5.57
N SER A 178 -10.03 -8.65 6.70
CA SER A 178 -10.37 -8.03 7.99
C SER A 178 -9.09 -7.63 8.72
N ASN A 179 -9.25 -6.87 9.82
CA ASN A 179 -8.12 -6.39 10.63
C ASN A 179 -7.12 -5.54 9.82
N LEU A 180 -7.65 -4.66 8.96
CA LEU A 180 -6.85 -3.63 8.29
C LEU A 180 -6.43 -2.57 9.29
N TYR A 181 -5.37 -1.84 8.98
CA TYR A 181 -4.84 -0.76 9.82
C TYR A 181 -4.71 0.52 9.00
N ILE A 182 -5.11 1.64 9.60
CA ILE A 182 -4.75 2.96 9.10
C ILE A 182 -3.43 3.37 9.75
N ASN A 183 -2.45 3.67 8.91
CA ASN A 183 -1.15 4.17 9.29
C ASN A 183 -1.12 5.68 9.06
N PHE A 184 -0.76 6.43 10.11
CA PHE A 184 -0.72 7.87 10.09
C PHE A 184 0.68 8.36 10.44
N TRP A 185 1.24 9.21 9.57
CA TRP A 185 2.48 9.93 9.81
C TRP A 185 2.22 11.42 9.72
N ALA A 186 2.56 12.17 10.77
CA ALA A 186 2.53 13.62 10.76
C ALA A 186 3.89 14.21 11.15
N ARG A 187 4.36 15.18 10.37
CA ARG A 187 5.51 16.00 10.77
C ARG A 187 5.05 16.95 11.87
N LYS A 188 5.81 17.07 12.97
CA LYS A 188 5.52 18.10 13.96
C LYS A 188 5.63 19.48 13.30
N PRO A 189 4.74 20.43 13.63
CA PRO A 189 4.94 21.81 13.23
C PRO A 189 6.23 22.33 13.86
N ASN A 190 7.11 22.91 13.03
CA ASN A 190 8.24 23.70 13.53
C ASN A 190 7.64 24.89 14.30
N LEU A 191 7.73 24.88 15.62
CA LEU A 191 7.42 26.02 16.49
C LEU A 191 8.60 26.99 16.53
#